data_AF-A0A7J2NHF8-F1
#
_entry.id   AF-A0A7J2NHF8-F1
#
_cell.length_a   1.000
_cell.length_b   1.000
_cell.length_c   1.000
_cell.angle_alpha   90.00
_cell.angle_beta   90.00
_cell.angle_gamma   90.00
#
_symmetry.space_group_name_H-M   'P 1'
#
loop_
_entity.id
_entity.type
_entity.pdbx_description
1 polymer ?
#
loop_
_entity_poly.entity_id
_entity_poly.type
_entity_poly.pdbx_seq_one_letter_code
_entity_poly.pdbx_strand_id
1 'polypeptide(L)'
;MWDDGQHSQSYKFRVTPDYFRTAARPPVPGMRFSRVEMRQIAISVIVLTLAFSMVLSGGLYKLLGGLEAAQAALIIFASFIAVSTGFLLHELGHKKVAQGYGCFAEYRMSPQGLFLAIITSVFGFLFALPGAVVISG
;
A
#
# COMPACT_ATOMS: atom_id res chain seq x y z
N MET A 1 -38.12 -15.51 12.82
CA MET A 1 -38.00 -14.46 11.79
C MET A 1 -37.24 -13.31 12.43
N TRP A 2 -35.91 -13.35 12.29
CA TRP A 2 -34.99 -12.24 12.49
C TRP A 2 -33.87 -12.47 11.47
N ASP A 3 -33.71 -11.49 10.58
CA ASP A 3 -32.81 -11.47 9.43
C ASP A 3 -31.62 -10.59 9.82
N ASP A 4 -30.48 -11.21 10.11
CA ASP A 4 -29.25 -10.51 10.45
C ASP A 4 -28.40 -10.35 9.17
N GLY A 5 -28.98 -9.60 8.24
CA GLY A 5 -28.27 -9.04 7.12
C GLY A 5 -27.21 -8.04 7.59
N GLN A 6 -25.97 -8.35 7.24
CA GLN A 6 -24.97 -7.44 6.67
C GLN A 6 -23.70 -7.12 7.48
N HIS A 7 -22.58 -7.36 6.79
CA HIS A 7 -21.29 -6.66 6.84
C HIS A 7 -20.25 -7.04 7.90
N SER A 8 -20.00 -8.34 8.13
CA SER A 8 -18.60 -8.73 8.31
C SER A 8 -17.96 -8.80 6.93
N GLN A 9 -17.21 -7.77 6.53
CA GLN A 9 -16.21 -7.89 5.48
C GLN A 9 -15.14 -8.85 6.01
N SER A 10 -15.47 -10.14 6.04
CA SER A 10 -14.51 -11.21 6.21
C SER A 10 -13.58 -11.05 5.02
N TYR A 11 -12.42 -10.45 5.27
CA TYR A 11 -11.24 -10.70 4.46
C TYR A 11 -11.10 -12.22 4.48
N LYS A 12 -11.70 -12.88 3.49
CA LYS A 12 -11.46 -14.27 3.20
C LYS A 12 -9.98 -14.28 2.89
N PHE A 13 -9.20 -14.64 3.91
CA PHE A 13 -7.83 -15.04 3.81
C PHE A 13 -7.84 -16.29 2.94
N ARG A 14 -8.04 -16.08 1.64
CA ARG A 14 -7.75 -17.08 0.64
C ARG A 14 -6.25 -17.04 0.53
N VAL A 15 -5.59 -17.61 1.52
CA VAL A 15 -4.35 -18.29 1.18
C VAL A 15 -4.80 -19.34 0.20
N THR A 16 -4.50 -19.10 -1.07
CA THR A 16 -4.52 -20.17 -2.05
C THR A 16 -3.78 -21.34 -1.40
N PRO A 17 -4.46 -22.48 -1.14
CA PRO A 17 -3.85 -23.62 -0.45
C PRO A 17 -2.60 -24.14 -1.16
N ASP A 18 -2.43 -23.80 -2.44
CA ASP A 18 -1.28 -24.18 -3.26
C ASP A 18 0.08 -23.66 -2.76
N TYR A 19 0.11 -22.63 -1.89
CA TYR A 19 1.37 -22.14 -1.30
C TYR A 19 1.76 -22.87 -0.02
N PHE A 20 0.80 -23.33 0.79
CA PHE A 20 1.08 -24.06 2.04
C PHE A 20 1.58 -25.48 1.82
N ARG A 21 1.46 -26.02 0.60
CA ARG A 21 1.92 -27.39 0.29
C ARG A 21 3.44 -27.51 0.15
N THR A 22 4.19 -26.42 0.25
CA THR A 22 5.64 -26.43 0.02
C THR A 22 6.41 -25.68 1.09
N ALA A 23 6.42 -26.21 2.31
CA ALA A 23 7.32 -25.81 3.39
C ALA A 23 8.80 -26.23 3.17
N ALA A 24 9.18 -26.61 1.95
CA ALA A 24 10.55 -27.00 1.60
C ALA A 24 10.81 -26.70 0.12
N ARG A 25 10.76 -25.42 -0.28
CA ARG A 25 11.23 -25.02 -1.61
C ARG A 25 12.60 -24.35 -1.47
N PRO A 26 13.59 -24.73 -2.29
CA PRO A 26 14.91 -24.12 -2.27
C PRO A 26 14.79 -22.60 -2.51
N PRO A 27 15.73 -21.79 -1.97
CA PRO A 27 15.77 -20.36 -2.25
C PRO A 27 15.85 -20.18 -3.76
N VAL A 28 14.76 -19.72 -4.38
CA VAL A 28 14.81 -19.38 -5.79
C VAL A 28 15.46 -18.01 -5.95
N PRO A 29 16.31 -17.81 -6.97
CA PRO A 29 16.87 -16.49 -7.23
C PRO A 29 15.74 -15.50 -7.57
N GLY A 30 15.48 -14.54 -6.69
CA GLY A 30 14.58 -13.41 -6.93
C GLY A 30 13.33 -13.34 -6.03
N MET A 31 12.74 -12.14 -5.95
CA MET A 31 11.52 -11.90 -5.18
C MET A 31 10.29 -12.44 -5.91
N ARG A 32 9.41 -13.14 -5.19
CA ARG A 32 8.15 -13.66 -5.74
C ARG A 32 7.00 -12.72 -5.43
N PHE A 33 6.21 -12.37 -6.43
CA PHE A 33 5.01 -11.54 -6.28
C PHE A 33 3.74 -12.26 -6.73
N SER A 34 2.67 -12.06 -5.98
CA SER A 34 1.32 -12.47 -6.40
C SER A 34 0.70 -11.40 -7.32
N ARG A 35 -0.20 -11.80 -8.23
CA ARG A 35 -0.98 -10.83 -9.03
C ARG A 35 -1.82 -9.91 -8.14
N VAL A 36 -2.32 -10.43 -7.01
CA VAL A 36 -3.11 -9.64 -6.06
C VAL A 36 -2.21 -8.63 -5.35
N GLU A 37 -1.02 -9.06 -4.94
CA GLU A 37 -0.03 -8.23 -4.29
C GLU A 37 0.41 -7.06 -5.20
N MET A 38 0.79 -7.32 -6.45
CA MET A 38 1.18 -6.27 -7.39
C MET A 38 0.07 -5.23 -7.58
N ARG A 39 -1.19 -5.68 -7.66
CA ARG A 39 -2.34 -4.78 -7.74
C ARG A 39 -2.49 -3.94 -6.46
N GLN A 40 -2.32 -4.53 -5.28
CA GLN A 40 -2.44 -3.83 -4.01
C GLN A 40 -1.30 -2.82 -3.79
N ILE A 41 -0.07 -3.17 -4.20
CA ILE A 41 1.06 -2.25 -4.21
C ILE A 41 0.77 -1.07 -5.14
N ALA A 42 0.32 -1.34 -6.37
CA ALA A 42 0.00 -0.28 -7.33
C ALA A 42 -1.08 0.67 -6.79
N ILE A 43 -2.16 0.14 -6.21
CA ILE A 43 -3.22 0.94 -5.56
C ILE A 43 -2.63 1.79 -4.43
N SER A 44 -1.80 1.20 -3.57
CA SER A 44 -1.21 1.90 -2.43
C SER A 44 -0.27 3.02 -2.88
N VAL A 45 0.58 2.77 -3.89
CA VAL A 45 1.46 3.80 -4.47
C VAL A 45 0.66 4.96 -5.06
N ILE A 46 -0.39 4.68 -5.84
CA ILE A 46 -1.23 5.72 -6.44
C ILE A 46 -1.91 6.55 -5.34
N VAL A 47 -2.57 5.89 -4.39
CA VAL A 47 -3.31 6.56 -3.30
C VAL A 47 -2.37 7.40 -2.43
N LEU A 48 -1.24 6.85 -2.01
CA LEU A 48 -0.26 7.57 -1.21
C LEU A 48 0.36 8.73 -1.99
N THR A 49 0.63 8.57 -3.29
CA THR A 49 1.15 9.67 -4.13
C THR A 49 0.18 10.84 -4.15
N LEU A 50 -1.12 10.56 -4.32
CA LEU A 50 -2.16 11.59 -4.27
C LEU A 50 -2.26 12.24 -2.89
N ALA A 51 -2.23 11.44 -1.82
CA ALA A 51 -2.30 11.95 -0.45
C ALA A 51 -1.07 12.82 -0.08
N PHE A 52 0.14 12.39 -0.46
CA PHE A 52 1.37 13.19 -0.30
C PHE A 52 1.30 14.48 -1.12
N SER A 53 0.81 14.40 -2.36
CA SER A 53 0.67 15.58 -3.23
C SER A 53 -0.28 16.60 -2.61
N MET A 54 -1.39 16.13 -2.03
CA MET A 54 -2.36 16.99 -1.35
C MET A 54 -1.73 17.68 -0.13
N VAL A 55 -0.97 16.94 0.70
CA VAL A 55 -0.27 17.52 1.86
C VAL A 55 0.79 18.52 1.42
N LEU A 56 1.60 18.21 0.40
CA LEU A 56 2.65 19.10 -0.11
C LEU A 56 2.10 20.34 -0.82
N SER A 57 0.91 20.25 -1.43
CA SER A 57 0.18 21.43 -1.92
C SER A 57 -0.37 22.32 -0.78
N GLY A 58 -0.26 21.85 0.46
CA GLY A 58 -0.72 22.53 1.66
C GLY A 58 -2.20 22.32 1.98
N GLY A 59 -2.73 21.16 1.59
CA GLY A 59 -4.10 20.74 1.83
C GLY A 59 -5.10 21.31 0.81
N LEU A 60 -6.37 20.90 0.95
CA LEU A 60 -7.44 21.27 0.00
C LEU A 60 -7.68 22.78 -0.07
N TYR A 61 -7.58 23.47 1.07
CA TYR A 61 -7.80 24.92 1.15
C TYR A 61 -6.85 25.72 0.26
N LYS A 62 -5.54 25.38 0.25
CA LYS A 62 -4.55 26.07 -0.59
C LYS A 62 -4.66 25.67 -2.06
N LEU A 63 -5.05 24.42 -2.34
CA LEU A 63 -5.31 23.95 -3.70
C LEU A 63 -6.44 24.75 -4.38
N LEU A 64 -7.52 25.04 -3.64
CA LEU A 64 -8.66 25.83 -4.11
C LEU A 64 -8.33 27.32 -4.29
N GLY A 65 -7.26 27.81 -3.65
CA GLY A 65 -6.76 29.18 -3.78
C GLY A 65 -6.06 29.49 -5.11
N GLY A 66 -5.94 28.49 -5.99
CA GLY A 66 -5.30 28.59 -7.29
C GLY A 66 -3.89 28.00 -7.27
N LEU A 67 -3.71 26.87 -7.95
CA LEU A 67 -2.42 26.21 -8.08
C LEU A 67 -2.09 26.03 -9.57
N GLU A 68 -0.94 26.57 -9.98
CA GLU A 68 -0.50 26.51 -11.37
C GLU A 68 -0.24 25.07 -11.82
N ALA A 69 -0.61 24.73 -13.06
CA ALA A 69 -0.50 23.36 -13.57
C ALA A 69 0.96 22.83 -13.51
N ALA A 70 1.94 23.70 -13.77
CA ALA A 70 3.36 23.33 -13.67
C ALA A 70 3.79 23.00 -12.23
N GLN A 71 3.28 23.74 -11.24
CA GLN A 71 3.54 23.48 -9.83
C GLN A 71 2.87 22.18 -9.38
N ALA A 72 1.62 21.92 -9.81
CA ALA A 72 0.92 20.68 -9.54
C ALA A 72 1.71 19.46 -10.06
N ALA A 73 2.20 19.55 -11.30
CA ALA A 73 2.99 18.49 -11.93
C ALA A 73 4.28 18.19 -11.14
N LEU A 74 5.01 19.23 -10.72
CA LEU A 74 6.21 19.08 -9.89
C LEU A 74 5.91 18.43 -8.54
N ILE A 75 4.83 18.84 -7.87
CA ILE A 75 4.43 18.27 -6.57
C ILE A 75 4.06 16.80 -6.72
N ILE A 76 3.30 16.43 -7.75
CA ILE A 76 2.91 15.04 -8.00
C ILE A 76 4.16 14.19 -8.28
N PHE A 77 5.08 14.69 -9.11
CA PHE A 77 6.31 13.97 -9.42
C PHE A 77 7.20 13.78 -8.19
N ALA A 78 7.40 14.83 -7.40
CA ALA A 78 8.14 14.76 -6.14
C ALA A 78 7.49 13.78 -5.14
N SER A 79 6.15 13.79 -5.05
CA SER A 79 5.39 12.88 -4.20
C SER A 79 5.54 11.43 -4.63
N PHE A 80 5.50 11.16 -5.94
CA PHE A 80 5.69 9.82 -6.48
C PHE A 80 7.08 9.28 -6.14
N ILE A 81 8.12 10.11 -6.27
CA ILE A 81 9.49 9.73 -5.88
C ILE A 81 9.55 9.44 -4.39
N ALA A 82 9.01 10.32 -3.54
CA ALA A 82 9.01 10.15 -2.09
C ALA A 82 8.28 8.88 -1.65
N VAL A 83 7.11 8.58 -2.25
CA VAL A 83 6.36 7.35 -1.98
C VAL A 83 7.10 6.11 -2.49
N SER A 84 7.73 6.20 -3.66
CA SER A 84 8.49 5.09 -4.22
C SER A 84 9.71 4.74 -3.35
N THR A 85 10.46 5.74 -2.89
CA THR A 85 11.65 5.50 -2.06
C THR A 85 11.30 5.21 -0.60
N GLY A 86 10.32 5.92 -0.03
CA GLY A 86 9.96 5.79 1.38
C GLY A 86 9.07 4.60 1.67
N PHE A 87 8.04 4.34 0.86
CA PHE A 87 7.09 3.25 1.08
C PHE A 87 7.41 2.02 0.23
N LEU A 88 7.50 2.17 -1.10
CA LEU A 88 7.62 1.01 -1.98
C LEU A 88 8.93 0.25 -1.73
N LEU A 89 10.08 0.93 -1.68
CA LEU A 89 11.34 0.27 -1.38
C LEU A 89 11.39 -0.29 0.06
N HIS A 90 10.74 0.35 1.03
CA HIS A 90 10.67 -0.13 2.41
C HIS A 90 9.95 -1.48 2.51
N GLU A 91 8.75 -1.59 1.94
CA GLU A 91 7.97 -2.83 1.95
C GLU A 91 8.64 -3.95 1.14
N LEU A 92 9.22 -3.59 -0.01
CA LEU A 92 9.99 -4.54 -0.82
C LEU A 92 11.23 -5.04 -0.08
N GLY A 93 11.86 -4.21 0.75
CA GLY A 93 12.97 -4.58 1.62
C GLY A 93 12.58 -5.67 2.61
N HIS A 94 11.51 -5.46 3.38
CA HIS A 94 10.99 -6.46 4.33
C HIS A 94 10.70 -7.79 3.65
N LYS A 95 10.03 -7.74 2.50
CA LYS A 95 9.73 -8.92 1.71
C LYS A 95 10.99 -9.62 1.20
N LYS A 96 11.96 -8.87 0.67
CA LYS A 96 13.23 -9.41 0.16
C LYS A 96 13.97 -10.17 1.25
N VAL A 97 14.05 -9.58 2.45
CA VAL A 97 14.73 -10.19 3.59
C VAL A 97 14.02 -11.47 4.01
N ALA A 98 12.69 -11.43 4.22
CA ALA A 98 11.92 -12.61 4.62
C ALA A 98 12.00 -13.77 3.61
N GLN A 99 11.90 -13.47 2.31
CA GLN A 99 12.05 -14.50 1.26
C GLN A 99 13.48 -15.02 1.17
N GLY A 100 14.48 -14.19 1.48
CA GLY A 100 15.88 -14.61 1.59
C GLY A 100 16.13 -15.66 2.68
N TYR A 101 15.35 -15.61 3.77
CA TYR A 101 15.37 -16.61 4.84
C TYR A 101 14.47 -17.84 4.56
N GLY A 102 13.86 -17.93 3.39
CA GLY A 102 12.95 -19.03 3.03
C GLY A 102 11.53 -18.89 3.60
N CYS A 103 11.23 -17.78 4.30
CA CYS A 103 9.89 -17.51 4.80
C CYS A 103 8.96 -17.06 3.66
N PHE A 104 7.66 -17.34 3.82
CA PHE A 104 6.64 -16.75 2.98
C PHE A 104 6.47 -15.26 3.34
N ALA A 105 6.37 -14.40 2.34
CA ALA A 105 6.11 -12.97 2.52
C ALA A 105 5.25 -12.40 1.38
N GLU A 106 4.11 -11.78 1.71
CA GLU A 106 3.19 -11.14 0.76
C GLU A 106 2.67 -9.80 1.31
N TYR A 107 2.82 -8.73 0.54
CA TYR A 107 2.26 -7.43 0.88
C TYR A 107 0.73 -7.44 0.81
N ARG A 108 0.10 -6.89 1.85
CA ARG A 108 -1.34 -6.69 1.95
C ARG A 108 -1.66 -5.24 2.27
N MET A 109 -2.38 -4.58 1.35
CA MET A 109 -2.85 -3.22 1.61
C MET A 109 -3.95 -3.19 2.67
N SER A 110 -4.01 -2.12 3.45
CA SER A 110 -5.10 -1.81 4.37
C SER A 110 -6.00 -0.73 3.77
N PRO A 111 -7.20 -1.07 3.27
CA PRO A 111 -8.12 -0.07 2.73
C PRO A 111 -8.54 0.99 3.75
N GLN A 112 -8.68 0.61 5.02
CA GLN A 112 -8.99 1.53 6.11
C GLN A 112 -7.85 2.53 6.32
N GLY A 113 -6.60 2.06 6.29
CA GLY A 113 -5.43 2.92 6.45
C GLY A 113 -5.16 3.82 5.25
N LEU A 114 -5.40 3.34 4.02
CA LEU A 114 -5.37 4.18 2.81
C LEU A 114 -6.49 5.23 2.82
N PHE A 115 -7.70 4.86 3.26
CA PHE A 115 -8.79 5.81 3.42
C PHE A 115 -8.44 6.90 4.45
N LEU A 116 -7.88 6.51 5.60
CA LEU A 116 -7.39 7.46 6.60
C LEU A 116 -6.31 8.39 6.04
N ALA A 117 -5.39 7.87 5.22
CA ALA A 117 -4.35 8.68 4.58
C ALA A 117 -4.97 9.76 3.68
N ILE A 118 -5.99 9.44 2.89
CA ILE A 118 -6.71 10.42 2.06
C ILE A 118 -7.39 11.47 2.95
N ILE A 119 -8.20 11.05 3.92
CA ILE A 119 -8.97 11.98 4.75
C ILE A 119 -8.04 12.96 5.48
N THR A 120 -6.98 12.44 6.09
CA THR A 120 -6.02 13.27 6.83
C THR A 120 -5.27 14.22 5.90
N SER A 121 -4.93 13.77 4.69
CA SER A 121 -4.25 14.62 3.71
C SER A 121 -5.02 15.89 3.32
N VAL A 122 -6.35 15.85 3.33
CA VAL A 122 -7.22 17.01 3.08
C VAL A 122 -6.98 18.12 4.11
N PHE A 123 -6.74 17.73 5.37
CA PHE A 123 -6.46 18.64 6.48
C PHE A 123 -4.99 19.09 6.55
N GLY A 124 -4.14 18.65 5.62
CA GLY A 124 -2.75 19.08 5.51
C GLY A 124 -1.75 18.30 6.37
N PHE A 125 -2.13 17.16 6.94
CA PHE A 125 -1.23 16.21 7.59
C PHE A 125 -1.47 14.80 7.07
N LEU A 126 -0.52 13.88 7.25
CA LEU A 126 -0.63 12.55 6.66
C LEU A 126 -0.44 11.45 7.70
N PHE A 127 -1.47 10.62 7.89
CA PHE A 127 -1.35 9.33 8.57
C PHE A 127 -1.36 8.20 7.54
N ALA A 128 -0.17 7.83 7.07
CA ALA A 128 0.00 6.77 6.10
C ALA A 128 0.06 5.39 6.79
N LEU A 129 -1.03 4.62 6.68
CA LEU A 129 -1.10 3.22 7.09
C LEU A 129 -1.38 2.34 5.86
N PRO A 130 -0.39 2.19 4.96
CA PRO A 130 -0.64 1.64 3.63
C PRO A 130 -0.99 0.15 3.66
N GLY A 131 -0.38 -0.60 4.56
CA GLY A 131 -0.50 -2.04 4.65
C GLY A 131 0.67 -2.64 5.42
N ALA A 132 0.83 -3.95 5.30
CA ALA A 132 1.97 -4.66 5.86
C ALA A 132 2.36 -5.86 4.99
N VAL A 133 3.65 -6.21 5.02
CA VAL A 133 4.13 -7.51 4.54
C VAL A 133 3.80 -8.58 5.57
N VAL A 134 2.90 -9.49 5.22
CA VAL A 134 2.56 -10.64 6.06
C VAL A 134 3.64 -11.70 5.87
N ILE A 135 4.35 -12.03 6.95
CA ILE A 135 5.41 -13.04 6.96
C ILE A 135 4.89 -14.29 7.69
N SER A 136 5.13 -15.46 7.11
CA SER A 136 4.88 -16.75 7.73
C SER A 136 6.10 -17.64 7.52
N GLY A 137 6.68 -18.15 8.59
CA GLY A 137 7.90 -18.97 8.59
C GLY A 137 7.85 -20.01 9.69
#